data_AF-A0A924QK58-F1
#
_entry.id   AF-A0A924QK58-F1
#
_cell.length_a   1.000
_cell.length_b   1.000
_cell.length_c   1.000
_cell.angle_alpha   90.00
_cell.angle_beta   90.00
_cell.angle_gamma   90.00
#
_symmetry.space_group_name_H-M   'P 1'
#
loop_
_entity.id
_entity.type
_entity.pdbx_description
1 polymer ?
#
loop_
_entity_poly.entity_id
_entity_poly.type
_entity_poly.pdbx_seq_one_letter_code
_entity_poly.pdbx_strand_id
1 'polypeptide(L)'
;DGSMLPVGAASSPKGAMLALMVELLVTALIGAQFGFEASSFFVDAGNCPRIGQTFIVIDPGALAGRDYFLDRLEVLVTEMLSDEGVRLPGARREALRRAAELNGLEVSDAMLESLRKAG
;
A
#
# COMPACT_ATOMS: atom_id res chain seq x y z
N ASP A 1 -11.13 16.43 17.56
CA ASP A 1 -11.82 15.93 16.36
C ASP A 1 -11.18 16.47 15.11
N GLY A 2 -10.74 15.57 14.23
CA GLY A 2 -10.14 15.88 12.95
C GLY A 2 -10.25 14.66 12.04
N SER A 3 -10.21 14.88 10.73
CA SER A 3 -10.23 13.81 9.74
C SER A 3 -9.07 13.95 8.76
N MET A 4 -8.70 12.84 8.11
CA MET A 4 -7.76 12.88 7.01
C MET A 4 -8.48 13.29 5.74
N LEU A 5 -7.93 14.26 5.01
CA LEU A 5 -8.43 14.60 3.69
C LEU A 5 -7.96 13.58 2.66
N PRO A 6 -8.78 13.23 1.66
CA PRO A 6 -8.34 12.38 0.57
C PRO A 6 -7.23 13.07 -0.25
N VAL A 7 -6.41 12.27 -0.92
CA VAL A 7 -5.32 12.79 -1.77
C VAL A 7 -5.87 13.77 -2.82
N GLY A 8 -5.25 14.93 -2.93
CA GLY A 8 -5.66 15.96 -3.89
C GLY A 8 -6.96 16.69 -3.55
N ALA A 9 -7.53 16.53 -2.35
CA ALA A 9 -8.82 17.10 -1.93
C ALA A 9 -8.97 18.60 -2.21
N ALA A 10 -7.88 19.38 -2.11
CA ALA A 10 -7.91 20.82 -2.39
C ALA A 10 -8.12 21.16 -3.88
N SER A 11 -7.85 20.22 -4.78
CA SER A 11 -7.80 20.43 -6.24
C SER A 11 -8.78 19.57 -7.04
N SER A 12 -9.21 18.43 -6.51
CA SER A 12 -9.98 17.45 -7.26
C SER A 12 -10.67 16.41 -6.38
N PRO A 13 -11.86 15.91 -6.75
CA PRO A 13 -12.52 14.81 -6.06
C PRO A 13 -11.91 13.42 -6.35
N LYS A 14 -10.88 13.32 -7.22
CA LYS A 14 -10.31 12.03 -7.65
C LYS A 14 -9.84 11.16 -6.48
N GLY A 15 -9.26 11.74 -5.43
CA GLY A 15 -8.87 10.98 -4.24
C GLY A 15 -10.06 10.37 -3.50
N ALA A 16 -11.18 11.10 -3.40
CA ALA A 16 -12.40 10.58 -2.81
C ALA A 16 -13.03 9.46 -3.66
N MET A 17 -12.98 9.59 -4.99
CA MET A 17 -13.47 8.55 -5.90
C MET A 17 -12.61 7.28 -5.85
N LEU A 18 -11.28 7.40 -5.70
CA LEU A 18 -10.41 6.25 -5.46
C LEU A 18 -10.77 5.55 -4.14
N ALA A 19 -10.99 6.31 -3.05
CA ALA A 19 -11.42 5.74 -1.77
C ALA A 19 -12.77 5.02 -1.88
N LEU A 20 -13.73 5.58 -2.63
CA LEU A 20 -15.02 4.93 -2.90
C LEU A 20 -14.85 3.61 -3.66
N MET A 21 -13.99 3.56 -4.68
CA MET A 21 -13.74 2.30 -5.41
C MET A 21 -13.12 1.23 -4.50
N VAL A 22 -12.20 1.61 -3.61
CA VAL A 22 -11.65 0.68 -2.61
C VAL A 22 -12.77 0.15 -1.72
N GLU A 23 -13.63 1.02 -1.21
CA GLU A 23 -14.76 0.61 -0.37
C GLU A 23 -15.67 -0.40 -1.08
N LEU A 24 -16.06 -0.12 -2.33
CA LEU A 24 -16.91 -1.02 -3.10
C LEU A 24 -16.27 -2.40 -3.35
N LEU A 25 -14.98 -2.42 -3.70
CA LEU A 25 -14.27 -3.66 -4.02
C LEU A 25 -13.88 -4.47 -2.79
N VAL A 26 -13.57 -3.81 -1.68
CA VAL A 26 -12.98 -4.42 -0.50
C VAL A 26 -14.03 -4.71 0.56
N THR A 27 -15.10 -3.94 0.67
CA THR A 27 -16.14 -4.13 1.70
C THR A 27 -17.44 -4.61 1.09
N ALA A 28 -18.09 -3.79 0.27
CA ALA A 28 -19.42 -4.07 -0.27
C ALA A 28 -19.50 -5.40 -1.04
N LEU A 29 -18.52 -5.67 -1.92
CA LEU A 29 -18.52 -6.85 -2.78
C LEU A 29 -18.42 -8.18 -2.00
N ILE A 30 -17.64 -8.19 -0.92
CA ILE A 30 -17.32 -9.42 -0.17
C ILE A 30 -18.05 -9.51 1.17
N GLY A 31 -18.85 -8.51 1.53
CA GLY A 31 -19.64 -8.47 2.77
C GLY A 31 -18.84 -8.11 4.02
N ALA A 32 -17.68 -7.44 3.88
CA ALA A 32 -16.94 -6.90 5.01
C ALA A 32 -17.57 -5.58 5.51
N GLN A 33 -17.16 -5.13 6.69
CA GLN A 33 -17.68 -3.88 7.28
C GLN A 33 -17.17 -2.66 6.52
N PHE A 34 -18.05 -1.68 6.32
CA PHE A 34 -17.66 -0.38 5.80
C PHE A 34 -16.73 0.35 6.78
N GLY A 35 -15.97 1.34 6.31
CA GLY A 35 -15.05 2.12 7.15
C GLY A 35 -15.72 2.79 8.36
N PHE A 36 -17.01 3.13 8.27
CA PHE A 36 -17.78 3.68 9.40
C PHE A 36 -18.40 2.60 10.31
N GLU A 37 -18.44 1.34 9.88
CA GLU A 37 -18.94 0.20 10.65
C GLU A 37 -17.80 -0.54 11.38
N ALA A 38 -16.58 -0.48 10.83
CA ALA A 38 -15.41 -1.11 11.41
C ALA A 38 -15.10 -0.53 12.79
N SER A 39 -14.83 -1.42 13.76
CA SER A 39 -14.38 -1.00 15.08
C SER A 39 -13.02 -0.29 15.02
N SER A 40 -12.79 0.68 15.91
CA SER A 40 -11.53 1.44 15.97
C SER A 40 -10.31 0.53 16.16
N PHE A 41 -9.26 0.73 15.36
CA PHE A 41 -7.96 0.04 15.49
C PHE A 41 -7.14 0.46 16.72
N PHE A 42 -7.59 1.47 17.46
CA PHE A 42 -6.84 2.08 18.56
C PHE A 42 -7.30 1.62 19.94
N VAL A 43 -8.04 0.51 20.03
CA VAL A 43 -8.52 -0.04 21.30
C VAL A 43 -7.71 -1.28 21.63
N ASP A 44 -7.01 -1.23 22.76
CA ASP A 44 -6.02 -2.23 23.18
C ASP A 44 -6.64 -3.60 23.52
N ALA A 45 -7.94 -3.63 23.84
CA ALA A 45 -8.68 -4.84 24.24
C ALA A 45 -8.87 -5.88 23.12
N GLY A 46 -8.26 -5.68 21.96
CA GLY A 46 -8.50 -6.47 20.75
C GLY A 46 -9.84 -6.10 20.13
N ASN A 47 -9.83 -5.81 18.83
CA ASN A 47 -11.04 -5.55 18.09
C ASN A 47 -11.16 -6.56 16.93
N CYS A 48 -12.38 -6.75 16.44
CA CYS A 48 -12.65 -7.55 15.25
C CYS A 48 -13.32 -6.64 14.23
N PRO A 49 -12.53 -5.78 13.53
CA PRO A 49 -13.08 -4.76 12.65
C PRO A 49 -13.77 -5.35 11.42
N ARG A 50 -13.67 -6.68 11.21
CA ARG A 50 -14.24 -7.42 10.07
C ARG A 50 -13.93 -6.71 8.75
N ILE A 51 -12.66 -6.34 8.61
CA ILE A 51 -12.15 -5.73 7.38
C ILE A 51 -12.19 -6.72 6.23
N GLY A 52 -12.19 -6.16 5.02
CA GLY A 52 -12.07 -6.92 3.80
C GLY A 52 -10.71 -6.73 3.14
N GLN A 53 -10.41 -7.60 2.18
CA GLN A 53 -9.28 -7.45 1.27
C GLN A 53 -9.64 -8.07 -0.08
N THR A 54 -9.23 -7.41 -1.16
CA THR A 54 -9.39 -7.91 -2.53
C THR A 54 -8.03 -8.00 -3.20
N PHE A 55 -7.76 -9.12 -3.86
CA PHE A 55 -6.56 -9.32 -4.67
C PHE A 55 -6.96 -9.41 -6.15
N ILE A 56 -6.24 -8.69 -7.00
CA ILE A 56 -6.39 -8.76 -8.46
C ILE A 56 -5.04 -9.21 -9.01
N VAL A 57 -5.03 -10.39 -9.63
CA VAL A 57 -3.85 -10.97 -10.26
C VAL A 57 -4.11 -11.05 -11.76
N ILE A 58 -3.18 -10.51 -12.54
CA ILE A 58 -3.26 -10.46 -14.00
C ILE A 58 -2.07 -11.23 -14.54
N ASP A 59 -2.31 -12.26 -15.35
CA ASP A 59 -1.26 -12.96 -16.08
C ASP A 59 -0.98 -12.23 -17.41
N PRO A 60 0.17 -11.54 -17.55
CA PRO A 60 0.53 -10.91 -18.82
C PRO A 60 0.80 -11.94 -19.93
N GLY A 61 1.17 -13.18 -19.58
CA GLY A 61 1.40 -14.27 -20.52
C GLY A 61 0.13 -14.69 -21.26
N ALA A 62 -1.01 -14.73 -20.57
CA ALA A 62 -2.33 -14.96 -21.15
C ALA A 62 -2.88 -13.77 -21.97
N LEU A 63 -2.22 -12.61 -21.92
CA LEU A 63 -2.64 -11.40 -22.64
C LEU A 63 -1.71 -11.13 -23.83
N ALA A 64 -0.83 -10.13 -23.73
CA ALA A 64 0.05 -9.72 -24.81
C ALA A 64 1.32 -10.58 -24.93
N GLY A 65 1.49 -11.57 -24.03
CA GLY A 65 2.72 -12.36 -23.90
C GLY A 65 3.68 -11.73 -22.88
N ARG A 66 4.33 -12.58 -22.08
CA ARG A 66 5.18 -12.16 -20.96
C ARG A 66 6.38 -11.34 -21.42
N ASP A 67 7.10 -11.79 -22.44
CA ASP A 67 8.32 -11.13 -22.91
C ASP A 67 7.99 -9.75 -23.49
N TYR A 68 6.95 -9.67 -24.32
CA TYR A 68 6.49 -8.39 -24.86
C TYR A 68 6.04 -7.41 -23.77
N PHE A 69 5.35 -7.89 -22.73
CA PHE A 69 5.00 -7.04 -21.59
C PHE A 69 6.25 -6.49 -20.86
N LEU A 70 7.27 -7.32 -20.67
CA LEU A 70 8.52 -6.90 -20.02
C LEU A 70 9.29 -5.90 -20.88
N ASP A 71 9.35 -6.09 -22.20
CA ASP A 71 9.98 -5.12 -23.12
C ASP A 71 9.28 -3.75 -23.04
N ARG A 72 7.95 -3.75 -23.01
CA ARG A 72 7.15 -2.51 -22.88
C ARG A 72 7.33 -1.84 -21.52
N LEU A 73 7.50 -2.63 -20.45
CA LEU A 73 7.81 -2.10 -19.13
C LEU A 73 9.17 -1.41 -19.11
N GLU A 74 10.19 -1.99 -19.74
CA GLU A 74 11.54 -1.40 -19.80
C GLU A 74 11.54 -0.06 -20.55
N VAL A 75 10.78 0.03 -21.66
CA VAL A 75 10.60 1.31 -22.38
C VAL A 75 9.99 2.38 -21.46
N LEU A 76 8.94 2.05 -20.72
CA LEU A 76 8.29 2.99 -19.81
C LEU A 76 9.23 3.41 -18.67
N VAL A 77 9.95 2.47 -18.07
CA VAL A 77 10.90 2.74 -16.98
C VAL A 77 12.03 3.65 -17.47
N THR A 78 12.58 3.36 -18.65
CA THR A 78 13.63 4.19 -19.26
C THR A 78 13.16 5.63 -19.46
N GLU A 79 11.96 5.81 -20.03
CA GLU A 79 11.39 7.14 -20.26
C GLU A 79 11.10 7.87 -18.94
N MET A 80 10.56 7.19 -17.92
CA MET A 80 10.34 7.82 -16.63
C MET A 80 11.63 8.33 -15.98
N LEU A 81 12.74 7.61 -16.19
CA LEU A 81 14.04 7.92 -15.58
C LEU A 81 14.87 8.91 -16.39
N SER A 82 14.42 9.35 -17.57
CA SER A 82 15.08 10.44 -18.29
C SER A 82 14.91 11.79 -17.61
N ASP A 83 13.85 11.95 -16.83
CA ASP A 83 13.56 13.17 -16.08
C ASP A 83 14.33 13.22 -14.76
N GLU A 84 15.06 14.30 -14.55
CA GLU A 84 15.85 14.49 -13.33
C GLU A 84 14.95 14.49 -12.08
N GLY A 85 15.35 13.72 -11.07
CA GLY A 85 14.66 13.66 -9.78
C GLY A 85 13.47 12.69 -9.74
N VAL A 86 13.04 12.12 -10.87
CA VAL A 86 12.03 11.07 -10.89
C VAL A 86 12.58 9.80 -10.23
N ARG A 87 11.71 9.11 -9.47
CA ARG A 87 12.04 7.84 -8.82
C ARG A 87 10.92 6.85 -9.07
N LEU A 88 11.29 5.59 -9.31
CA LEU A 88 10.32 4.53 -9.47
C LEU A 88 9.53 4.30 -8.17
N PRO A 89 8.20 4.08 -8.26
CA PRO A 89 7.42 3.62 -7.12
C PRO A 89 8.04 2.36 -6.52
N GLY A 90 8.36 2.40 -5.22
CA GLY A 90 9.01 1.28 -4.52
C GLY A 90 10.53 1.37 -4.41
N ALA A 91 11.22 2.20 -5.20
CA ALA A 91 12.69 2.32 -5.15
C ALA A 91 13.22 2.63 -3.74
N ARG A 92 12.54 3.52 -2.99
CA ARG A 92 12.88 3.81 -1.58
C ARG A 92 12.74 2.57 -0.68
N ARG A 93 11.67 1.78 -0.84
CA ARG A 93 11.46 0.57 -0.03
C ARG A 93 12.52 -0.49 -0.35
N GLU A 94 12.88 -0.66 -1.62
CA GLU A 94 13.95 -1.59 -2.02
C GLU A 94 15.32 -1.18 -1.49
N ALA A 95 15.66 0.12 -1.51
CA ALA A 95 16.90 0.62 -0.93
C ALA A 95 16.97 0.35 0.59
N LEU A 96 15.87 0.62 1.31
CA LEU A 96 15.77 0.33 2.75
C LEU A 96 15.86 -1.16 3.04
N ARG A 97 15.25 -2.02 2.22
CA ARG A 97 15.36 -3.48 2.34
C ARG A 97 16.80 -3.95 2.25
N ARG A 98 17.54 -3.53 1.21
CA ARG A 98 18.96 -3.88 1.06
C ARG A 98 19.82 -3.37 2.21
N ALA A 99 19.57 -2.15 2.67
CA ALA A 99 20.26 -1.61 3.84
C ALA A 99 19.98 -2.43 5.10
N ALA A 100 18.74 -2.87 5.30
CA ALA A 100 18.36 -3.70 6.44
C ALA A 100 18.96 -5.12 6.35
N GLU A 101 19.08 -5.69 5.15
CA GLU A 101 19.73 -7.00 4.93
C GLU A 101 21.23 -6.96 5.29
N LEU A 102 21.89 -5.83 5.08
CA LEU A 102 23.32 -5.65 5.36
C LEU A 102 23.60 -5.21 6.80
N ASN A 103 22.81 -4.28 7.32
CA ASN A 103 23.09 -3.56 8.57
C ASN A 103 22.12 -3.89 9.72
N GLY A 104 21.09 -4.70 9.45
CA GLY A 104 19.98 -4.93 10.38
C GLY A 104 18.90 -3.84 10.33
N LEU A 105 17.79 -4.09 11.04
CA LEU A 105 16.68 -3.14 11.15
C LEU A 105 16.93 -2.17 12.30
N GLU A 106 16.83 -0.87 12.02
CA GLU A 106 16.80 0.16 13.05
C GLU A 106 15.43 0.15 13.75
N VAL A 107 15.45 -0.10 15.06
CA VAL A 107 14.27 -0.08 15.93
C VAL A 107 14.60 0.76 17.16
N SER A 108 13.60 1.43 17.73
CA SER A 108 13.82 2.20 18.97
C SER A 108 14.07 1.28 20.16
N ASP A 109 14.86 1.74 21.13
CA ASP A 109 15.12 0.98 22.36
C ASP A 109 13.82 0.60 23.08
N ALA A 110 12.84 1.52 23.10
CA ALA A 110 11.52 1.27 23.68
C ALA A 110 10.76 0.13 22.99
N MET A 111 10.82 0.06 21.65
CA MET A 111 10.21 -1.04 20.89
C MET A 111 10.93 -2.36 21.17
N LEU A 112 12.26 -2.34 21.18
CA LEU A 112 13.07 -3.53 21.44
C LEU A 112 12.85 -4.08 22.85
N GLU A 113 12.72 -3.20 23.85
CA GLU A 113 12.38 -3.58 25.21
C GLU A 113 10.98 -4.18 25.32
N SER A 114 9.99 -3.59 24.64
CA SER A 114 8.62 -4.13 24.58
C SER A 114 8.59 -5.54 23.97
N LEU A 115 9.27 -5.76 22.84
CA LEU A 115 9.37 -7.06 22.19
C LEU A 115 10.02 -8.12 23.08
N ARG A 116 11.07 -7.76 23.83
CA ARG A 116 11.75 -8.68 24.76
C ARG A 116 10.89 -9.08 25.97
N LYS A 117 9.95 -8.24 26.39
CA LYS A 117 9.00 -8.55 27.48
C LYS A 117 7.82 -9.40 27.02
N ALA A 118 7.50 -9.34 25.74
CA ALA A 118 6.38 -10.07 25.14
C ALA A 118 6.72 -11.52 24.75
N GLY A 119 8.01 -11.86 24.63
CA GLY A 119 8.51 -13.22 24.43
C GLY A 119 8.85 -13.90 25.75
#